data_AF-A0A821YVN8-F1
#
_entry.id   AF-A0A821YVN8-F1
#
_cell.length_a   1.000
_cell.length_b   1.000
_cell.length_c   1.000
_cell.angle_alpha   90.00
_cell.angle_beta   90.00
_cell.angle_gamma   90.00
#
_symmetry.space_group_name_H-M   'P 1'
#
loop_
_entity.id
_entity.type
_entity.pdbx_description
1 polymer ?
#
loop_
_entity_poly.entity_id
_entity_poly.type
_entity_poly.pdbx_seq_one_letter_code
_entity_poly.pdbx_strand_id
1 'polypeptide(L)'
;KEYKHRFKDSLKYEKELNELLKYFEYSLNHHDFNRLQKYLYERSKLFKDKTVITHEKKLKTLHKGPIGQDYQCLKTKLIHNMSSYSLSPAEERILCRGWEFYKQLYWRIRSTSSSLATMYVQLKIHKHNYPLRPIISSIGSYNHELSKYLAQLIKTNRPSLSNSCIRDSFDFVTKICNINNSKNQVMISFDVDSRYTNVPVQEAIHITLDMIFKRPSPAPISFDRLQLKQLLEISLCNIPFRFFK
;
A
#
# COMPACT_ATOMS: atom_id res chain seq x y z
N LYS A 1 -16.27 -11.21 0.50
CA LYS A 1 -16.57 -11.12 1.95
C LYS A 1 -17.62 -10.05 2.26
N GLU A 2 -17.50 -8.85 1.70
CA GLU A 2 -18.47 -7.74 1.87
C GLU A 2 -19.89 -8.08 1.38
N TYR A 3 -20.05 -8.69 0.20
CA TYR A 3 -21.37 -9.11 -0.29
C TYR A 3 -22.09 -10.08 0.66
N LYS A 4 -21.36 -11.08 1.18
CA LYS A 4 -21.90 -12.03 2.17
C LYS A 4 -22.29 -11.33 3.47
N HIS A 5 -21.59 -10.27 3.86
CA HIS A 5 -21.94 -9.46 5.04
C HIS A 5 -23.22 -8.65 4.78
N ARG A 6 -23.29 -7.91 3.66
CA ARG A 6 -24.48 -7.12 3.27
C ARG A 6 -25.72 -7.98 3.09
N PHE A 7 -25.58 -9.19 2.55
CA PHE A 7 -26.68 -10.15 2.42
C PHE A 7 -27.15 -10.69 3.79
N LYS A 8 -26.22 -10.91 4.72
CA LYS A 8 -26.57 -11.28 6.09
C LYS A 8 -27.29 -10.15 6.83
N ASP A 9 -26.87 -8.91 6.58
CA ASP A 9 -27.51 -7.72 7.16
C ASP A 9 -28.89 -7.47 6.55
N SER A 10 -29.10 -7.71 5.25
CA SER A 10 -30.43 -7.58 4.64
C SER A 10 -31.44 -8.57 5.23
N LEU A 11 -31.04 -9.82 5.46
CA LEU A 11 -31.88 -10.81 6.14
C LEU A 11 -32.22 -10.42 7.58
N LYS A 12 -31.32 -9.72 8.27
CA LYS A 12 -31.58 -9.20 9.61
C LYS A 12 -32.63 -8.08 9.58
N TYR A 13 -32.47 -7.10 8.69
CA TYR A 13 -33.43 -6.00 8.55
C TYR A 13 -34.81 -6.47 8.08
N GLU A 14 -34.86 -7.50 7.23
CA GLU A 14 -36.12 -8.10 6.80
C GLU A 14 -36.89 -8.74 7.96
N LYS A 15 -36.19 -9.39 8.90
CA LYS A 15 -36.80 -9.90 10.13
C LYS A 15 -37.32 -8.78 11.03
N GLU A 16 -36.51 -7.74 11.27
CA GLU A 16 -36.91 -6.58 12.08
C GLU A 16 -38.14 -5.86 11.49
N LEU A 17 -38.21 -5.72 10.17
CA LEU A 17 -39.34 -5.10 9.49
C LEU A 17 -40.62 -5.94 9.60
N ASN A 18 -40.50 -7.27 9.50
CA ASN A 18 -41.63 -8.18 9.66
C ASN A 18 -42.17 -8.18 11.10
N GLU A 19 -41.30 -8.07 12.11
CA GLU A 19 -41.73 -7.92 13.50
C GLU A 19 -42.47 -6.59 13.74
N LEU A 20 -41.96 -5.49 13.17
CA LEU A 20 -42.63 -4.19 13.24
C LEU A 20 -43.99 -4.19 12.54
N LEU A 21 -44.11 -4.83 11.38
CA LEU A 21 -45.39 -4.94 10.67
C LEU A 21 -46.42 -5.72 11.50
N LYS A 22 -46.03 -6.83 12.13
CA LYS A 22 -46.90 -7.58 13.05
C LYS A 22 -47.33 -6.74 14.26
N TYR A 23 -46.41 -5.96 14.80
CA TYR A 23 -46.71 -5.04 15.90
C TYR A 23 -47.75 -3.99 15.48
N PHE A 24 -47.58 -3.37 14.30
CA PHE A 24 -48.53 -2.40 13.77
C PHE A 24 -49.88 -3.01 13.42
N GLU A 25 -49.92 -4.25 12.94
CA GLU A 25 -51.16 -4.99 12.66
C GLU A 25 -51.98 -5.22 13.94
N TYR A 26 -51.30 -5.47 15.07
CA TYR A 26 -51.97 -5.70 16.36
C TYR A 26 -52.37 -4.40 17.08
N SER A 27 -51.62 -3.32 16.87
CA SER A 27 -51.79 -2.06 17.61
C SER A 27 -52.65 -1.01 16.89
N LEU A 28 -52.85 -1.14 15.58
CA LEU A 28 -53.65 -0.22 14.78
C LEU A 28 -54.97 -0.87 14.35
N ASN A 29 -56.00 -0.06 14.15
CA ASN A 29 -57.20 -0.54 13.46
C ASN A 29 -56.88 -0.87 11.99
N HIS A 30 -57.69 -1.73 11.38
CA HIS A 30 -57.46 -2.25 10.04
C HIS A 30 -57.30 -1.15 8.97
N HIS A 31 -58.02 -0.04 9.11
CA HIS A 31 -57.98 1.06 8.15
C HIS A 31 -56.65 1.83 8.21
N ASP A 32 -56.19 2.14 9.42
CA ASP A 32 -54.94 2.86 9.64
C ASP A 32 -53.72 1.99 9.31
N PHE A 33 -53.77 0.69 9.59
CA PHE A 33 -52.75 -0.27 9.17
C PHE A 33 -52.62 -0.32 7.64
N ASN A 34 -53.74 -0.44 6.91
CA ASN A 34 -53.74 -0.44 5.45
C ASN A 34 -53.17 0.86 4.86
N ARG A 35 -53.50 2.01 5.46
CA ARG A 35 -52.95 3.32 5.05
C ARG A 35 -51.44 3.40 5.27
N LEU A 36 -50.96 2.94 6.43
CA LEU A 36 -49.54 2.90 6.75
C LEU A 36 -48.77 1.97 5.80
N GLN A 37 -49.29 0.77 5.57
CA GLN A 37 -48.69 -0.20 4.65
C GLN A 37 -48.61 0.37 3.22
N LYS A 38 -49.68 0.99 2.73
CA LYS A 38 -49.70 1.66 1.43
C LYS A 38 -48.69 2.81 1.36
N TYR A 39 -48.60 3.65 2.40
CA TYR A 39 -47.63 4.74 2.47
C TYR A 39 -46.18 4.24 2.41
N LEU A 40 -45.86 3.20 3.20
CA LEU A 40 -44.52 2.59 3.22
C LEU A 40 -44.17 1.95 1.87
N TYR A 41 -45.12 1.29 1.24
CA TYR A 41 -44.95 0.69 -0.09
C TYR A 41 -44.65 1.76 -1.15
N GLU A 42 -45.45 2.83 -1.21
CA GLU A 42 -45.24 3.93 -2.17
C GLU A 42 -43.90 4.63 -1.93
N ARG A 43 -43.50 4.84 -0.67
CA ARG A 43 -42.21 5.43 -0.33
C ARG A 43 -41.03 4.54 -0.72
N SER A 44 -41.16 3.23 -0.54
CA SER A 44 -40.18 2.23 -1.00
C SER A 44 -40.06 2.22 -2.53
N LYS A 45 -41.19 2.25 -3.23
CA LYS A 45 -41.26 2.31 -4.70
C LYS A 45 -40.56 3.56 -5.24
N LEU A 46 -40.86 4.74 -4.69
CA LEU A 46 -40.18 5.99 -5.05
C LEU A 46 -38.66 5.95 -4.84
N PHE A 47 -38.21 5.30 -3.76
CA PHE A 47 -36.78 5.13 -3.49
C PHE A 47 -36.13 4.17 -4.49
N LYS A 48 -36.81 3.06 -4.83
CA LYS A 48 -36.38 2.11 -5.85
C LYS A 48 -36.26 2.79 -7.21
N ASP A 49 -37.27 3.56 -7.62
CA ASP A 49 -37.29 4.26 -8.91
C ASP A 49 -36.16 5.31 -9.00
N LYS A 50 -35.93 6.10 -7.93
CA LYS A 50 -34.77 7.01 -7.85
C LYS A 50 -33.43 6.27 -7.96
N THR A 51 -33.34 5.09 -7.34
CA THR A 51 -32.13 4.26 -7.39
C THR A 51 -31.89 3.72 -8.80
N VAL A 52 -32.94 3.26 -9.49
CA VAL A 52 -32.88 2.78 -10.88
C VAL A 52 -32.48 3.91 -11.82
N ILE A 53 -33.09 5.09 -11.72
CA ILE A 53 -32.71 6.28 -12.52
C ILE A 53 -31.24 6.64 -12.30
N THR A 54 -30.76 6.54 -11.06
CA THR A 54 -29.35 6.80 -10.74
C THR A 54 -28.43 5.74 -11.37
N HIS A 55 -28.82 4.47 -11.37
CA HIS A 55 -28.07 3.39 -12.02
C HIS A 55 -28.04 3.56 -13.54
N GLU A 56 -29.16 3.91 -14.17
CA GLU A 56 -29.25 4.17 -15.60
C GLU A 56 -28.38 5.35 -16.03
N LYS A 57 -28.36 6.44 -15.24
CA LYS A 57 -27.45 7.57 -15.47
C LYS A 57 -25.98 7.13 -15.37
N LYS A 58 -25.63 6.35 -14.35
CA LYS A 58 -24.27 5.82 -14.19
C LYS A 58 -23.87 4.90 -15.34
N LEU A 59 -24.75 4.01 -15.79
CA LEU A 59 -24.55 3.16 -16.96
C LEU A 59 -24.33 3.99 -18.23
N LYS A 60 -25.16 5.01 -18.48
CA LYS A 60 -24.99 5.92 -19.62
C LYS A 60 -23.67 6.68 -19.57
N THR A 61 -23.19 7.07 -18.40
CA THR A 61 -21.88 7.71 -18.23
C THR A 61 -20.73 6.72 -18.42
N LEU A 62 -20.87 5.48 -17.93
CA LEU A 62 -19.90 4.40 -18.16
C LEU A 62 -19.73 4.06 -19.64
N HIS A 63 -20.81 4.09 -20.44
CA HIS A 63 -20.76 3.82 -21.87
C HIS A 63 -20.05 4.90 -22.71
N LYS A 64 -19.75 6.08 -22.14
CA LYS A 64 -19.06 7.15 -22.83
C LYS A 64 -17.53 7.12 -22.67
N GLY A 65 -17.01 6.23 -21.82
CA GLY A 65 -15.58 6.14 -21.53
C GLY A 65 -14.98 7.39 -20.86
N PRO A 66 -13.66 7.40 -20.59
CA PRO A 66 -12.96 8.59 -20.11
C PRO A 66 -12.99 9.69 -21.17
N ILE A 67 -13.18 10.94 -20.74
CA ILE A 67 -13.16 12.11 -21.65
C ILE A 67 -11.80 12.15 -22.38
N GLY A 68 -11.83 12.07 -23.71
CA GLY A 68 -10.65 12.17 -24.58
C GLY A 68 -9.91 10.86 -24.87
N GLN A 69 -10.50 9.68 -24.60
CA GLN A 69 -9.87 8.39 -24.90
C GLN A 69 -10.83 7.41 -25.60
N ASP A 70 -10.29 6.52 -26.44
CA ASP A 70 -11.08 5.52 -27.18
C ASP A 70 -11.54 4.37 -26.27
N TYR A 71 -12.81 4.43 -25.89
CA TYR A 71 -13.48 3.47 -25.03
C TYR A 71 -13.46 2.04 -25.56
N GLN A 72 -13.57 1.83 -26.88
CA GLN A 72 -13.70 0.48 -27.44
C GLN A 72 -12.41 -0.33 -27.25
N CYS A 73 -11.26 0.34 -27.31
CA CYS A 73 -9.94 -0.26 -27.08
C CYS A 73 -9.72 -0.65 -25.60
N LEU A 74 -10.31 0.09 -24.67
CA LEU A 74 -10.07 -0.02 -23.22
C LEU A 74 -11.11 -0.87 -22.48
N LYS A 75 -12.25 -1.17 -23.12
CA LYS A 75 -13.39 -1.90 -22.55
C LYS A 75 -13.01 -3.24 -21.90
N THR A 76 -12.02 -3.95 -22.45
CA THR A 76 -11.56 -5.25 -21.91
C THR A 76 -10.59 -5.13 -20.73
N LYS A 77 -10.06 -3.94 -20.47
CA LYS A 77 -9.06 -3.66 -19.41
C LYS A 77 -9.63 -2.87 -18.22
N LEU A 78 -10.86 -2.38 -18.32
CA LEU A 78 -11.52 -1.60 -17.28
C LEU A 78 -12.24 -2.51 -16.28
N ILE A 79 -11.86 -2.43 -15.01
CA ILE A 79 -12.63 -3.02 -13.92
C ILE A 79 -13.83 -2.12 -13.65
N HIS A 80 -15.02 -2.55 -14.08
CA HIS A 80 -16.26 -1.86 -13.75
C HIS A 80 -16.56 -2.03 -12.25
N ASN A 81 -16.29 -0.98 -11.47
CA ASN A 81 -16.64 -0.95 -10.05
C ASN A 81 -18.17 -0.93 -9.91
N MET A 82 -18.75 -2.08 -9.58
CA MET A 82 -20.18 -2.28 -9.35
C MET A 82 -20.64 -1.87 -7.94
N SER A 83 -19.77 -1.26 -7.11
CA SER A 83 -20.13 -0.83 -5.76
C SER A 83 -20.64 0.61 -5.70
N SER A 84 -21.55 0.89 -4.75
CA SER A 84 -22.11 2.22 -4.46
C SER A 84 -21.12 3.25 -3.90
N TYR A 85 -19.82 2.93 -3.90
CA TYR A 85 -18.77 3.80 -3.39
C TYR A 85 -18.36 4.83 -4.45
N SER A 86 -18.68 6.10 -4.21
CA SER A 86 -18.10 7.21 -4.97
C SER A 86 -16.65 7.40 -4.56
N LEU A 87 -15.73 7.22 -5.50
CA LEU A 87 -14.32 7.48 -5.30
C LEU A 87 -14.11 8.98 -5.08
N SER A 88 -13.26 9.35 -4.12
CA SER A 88 -12.79 10.73 -4.00
C SER A 88 -11.92 11.11 -5.20
N PRO A 89 -11.77 12.41 -5.53
CA PRO A 89 -10.90 12.85 -6.62
C PRO A 89 -9.45 12.36 -6.51
N ALA A 90 -8.97 12.10 -5.29
CA ALA A 90 -7.66 11.51 -5.08
C ALA A 90 -7.61 10.03 -5.47
N GLU A 91 -8.63 9.24 -5.09
CA GLU A 91 -8.74 7.82 -5.42
C GLU A 91 -8.95 7.60 -6.92
N GLU A 92 -9.73 8.47 -7.59
CA GLU A 92 -9.88 8.45 -9.05
C GLU A 92 -8.54 8.69 -9.76
N ARG A 93 -7.78 9.72 -9.36
CA ARG A 93 -6.45 10.01 -9.93
C ARG A 93 -5.46 8.87 -9.75
N ILE A 94 -5.56 8.11 -8.66
CA ILE A 94 -4.70 6.95 -8.39
C ILE A 94 -5.09 5.78 -9.30
N LEU A 95 -6.38 5.49 -9.43
CA LEU A 95 -6.87 4.42 -10.31
C LEU A 95 -6.57 4.72 -11.79
N CYS A 96 -6.67 5.98 -12.22
CA CYS A 96 -6.27 6.40 -13.57
C CYS A 96 -4.77 6.18 -13.87
N ARG A 97 -3.93 6.00 -12.85
CA ARG A 97 -2.50 5.67 -13.02
C ARG A 97 -2.23 4.16 -13.08
N GLY A 98 -3.28 3.33 -13.11
CA GLY A 98 -3.15 1.87 -13.15
C GLY A 98 -2.70 1.26 -11.82
N TRP A 99 -2.94 1.97 -10.71
CA TRP A 99 -2.52 1.54 -9.39
C TRP A 99 -3.71 1.00 -8.58
N GLU A 100 -3.81 -0.33 -8.45
CA GLU A 100 -4.83 -1.01 -7.62
C GLU A 100 -4.41 -1.05 -6.15
N PHE A 101 -4.48 0.07 -5.43
CA PHE A 101 -4.20 0.05 -3.98
C PHE A 101 -5.40 -0.43 -3.16
N TYR A 102 -5.10 -1.23 -2.14
CA TYR A 102 -5.93 -1.29 -0.95
C TYR A 102 -5.89 0.08 -0.25
N LYS A 103 -7.04 0.75 -0.07
CA LYS A 103 -7.12 2.13 0.46
C LYS A 103 -6.30 2.37 1.73
N GLN A 104 -6.27 1.39 2.63
CA GLN A 104 -5.51 1.51 3.88
C GLN A 104 -3.99 1.62 3.62
N LEU A 105 -3.48 0.96 2.59
CA LEU A 105 -2.07 1.05 2.21
C LEU A 105 -1.73 2.43 1.67
N TYR A 106 -2.59 3.02 0.83
CA TYR A 106 -2.41 4.38 0.32
C TYR A 106 -2.29 5.39 1.48
N TRP A 107 -3.25 5.37 2.42
CA TRP A 107 -3.22 6.30 3.56
C TRP A 107 -1.97 6.14 4.42
N ARG A 108 -1.37 4.94 4.43
CA ARG A 108 -0.13 4.66 5.16
C ARG A 108 1.12 5.15 4.44
N ILE A 109 1.18 5.08 3.12
CA ILE A 109 2.41 5.39 2.35
C ILE A 109 2.38 6.75 1.67
N ARG A 110 1.22 7.42 1.64
CA ARG A 110 1.09 8.74 1.04
C ARG A 110 2.03 9.73 1.73
N SER A 111 2.44 10.72 0.96
CA SER A 111 3.11 11.87 1.53
C SER A 111 2.20 12.58 2.54
N THR A 112 2.69 12.76 3.76
CA THR A 112 2.00 13.47 4.84
C THR A 112 2.53 14.88 5.05
N SER A 113 3.67 15.23 4.44
CA SER A 113 4.31 16.53 4.55
C SER A 113 4.92 16.95 3.20
N SER A 114 5.09 18.25 2.99
CA SER A 114 5.84 18.81 1.87
C SER A 114 7.30 19.12 2.23
N SER A 115 7.74 18.74 3.43
CA SER A 115 9.07 19.05 3.94
C SER A 115 10.13 18.20 3.26
N LEU A 116 11.27 18.81 2.94
CA LEU A 116 12.46 18.09 2.46
C LEU A 116 13.19 17.44 3.65
N ALA A 117 14.07 16.49 3.34
CA ALA A 117 14.96 15.94 4.35
C ALA A 117 15.96 17.01 4.85
N THR A 118 16.41 16.88 6.09
CA THR A 118 17.33 17.84 6.74
C THR A 118 18.73 17.25 6.79
N MET A 119 19.74 18.00 6.38
CA MET A 119 21.15 17.62 6.55
C MET A 119 21.71 18.22 7.84
N TYR A 120 22.41 17.41 8.62
CA TYR A 120 23.24 17.85 9.74
C TYR A 120 24.58 17.13 9.71
N VAL A 121 25.51 17.54 10.56
CA VAL A 121 26.89 17.03 10.54
C VAL A 121 27.26 16.45 11.89
N GLN A 122 27.93 15.31 11.88
CA GLN A 122 28.48 14.66 13.07
C GLN A 122 30.01 14.62 12.99
N LEU A 123 30.69 15.11 14.03
CA LEU A 123 32.14 15.03 14.16
C LEU A 123 32.58 13.60 14.49
N LYS A 124 33.57 13.06 13.76
CA LYS A 124 34.23 11.80 14.13
C LYS A 124 35.39 12.10 15.09
N ILE A 125 35.08 12.29 16.37
CA ILE A 125 36.05 12.67 17.42
C ILE A 125 37.22 11.68 17.61
N HIS A 126 37.04 10.43 17.19
CA HIS A 126 38.03 9.36 17.31
C HIS A 126 39.00 9.29 16.11
N LYS A 127 38.89 10.19 15.12
CA LYS A 127 39.79 10.24 13.96
C LYS A 127 40.60 11.53 13.96
N HIS A 128 41.84 11.45 13.50
CA HIS A 128 42.71 12.61 13.32
C HIS A 128 42.05 13.66 12.41
N ASN A 129 42.24 14.94 12.72
CA ASN A 129 41.61 16.09 12.05
C ASN A 129 40.07 16.17 12.15
N TYR A 130 39.46 15.40 13.06
CA TYR A 130 38.03 15.47 13.38
C TYR A 130 37.09 15.51 12.16
N PRO A 131 37.19 14.55 11.21
CA PRO A 131 36.46 14.61 9.96
C PRO A 131 34.95 14.63 10.20
N LEU A 132 34.27 15.46 9.41
CA LEU A 132 32.83 15.62 9.42
C LEU A 132 32.14 14.44 8.70
N ARG A 133 31.06 13.93 9.30
CA ARG A 133 30.14 12.98 8.67
C ARG A 133 28.82 13.70 8.40
N PRO A 134 28.50 14.04 7.14
CA PRO A 134 27.16 14.53 6.81
C PRO A 134 26.15 13.40 7.04
N ILE A 135 25.00 13.74 7.65
CA ILE A 135 23.88 12.85 7.89
C ILE A 135 22.63 13.53 7.34
N ILE A 136 21.83 12.77 6.59
CA ILE A 136 20.54 13.21 6.06
C ILE A 136 19.45 12.55 6.89
N SER A 137 18.65 13.37 7.58
CA SER A 137 17.43 12.93 8.27
C SER A 137 16.23 13.13 7.37
N SER A 138 15.62 12.03 6.93
CA SER A 138 14.37 12.05 6.18
C SER A 138 13.13 11.95 7.08
N ILE A 139 13.28 12.05 8.41
CA ILE A 139 12.16 11.95 9.35
C ILE A 139 11.19 13.11 9.09
N GLY A 140 9.92 12.77 8.86
CA GLY A 140 8.88 13.77 8.59
C GLY A 140 8.99 14.46 7.23
N SER A 141 9.84 13.95 6.32
CA SER A 141 9.91 14.43 4.93
C SER A 141 8.85 13.78 4.03
N TYR A 142 8.66 14.33 2.83
CA TYR A 142 7.61 13.90 1.89
C TYR A 142 7.65 12.42 1.50
N ASN A 143 8.81 11.76 1.55
CA ASN A 143 8.99 10.34 1.21
C ASN A 143 9.15 9.42 2.42
N HIS A 144 9.12 9.96 3.65
CA HIS A 144 9.40 9.21 4.88
C HIS A 144 8.58 7.92 5.02
N GLU A 145 7.25 8.03 4.92
CA GLU A 145 6.35 6.89 5.11
C GLU A 145 6.49 5.84 4.00
N LEU A 146 6.72 6.29 2.76
CA LEU A 146 7.03 5.41 1.64
C LEU A 146 8.33 4.64 1.89
N SER A 147 9.41 5.33 2.26
CA SER A 147 10.71 4.71 2.53
C SER A 147 10.62 3.71 3.69
N LYS A 148 9.89 4.04 4.75
CA LYS A 148 9.64 3.14 5.89
C LYS A 148 8.89 1.88 5.48
N TYR A 149 7.85 2.04 4.66
CA TYR A 149 7.10 0.91 4.13
C TYR A 149 7.96 0.00 3.24
N LEU A 150 8.71 0.59 2.30
CA LEU A 150 9.60 -0.16 1.40
C LEU A 150 10.71 -0.87 2.17
N ALA A 151 11.31 -0.22 3.17
CA ALA A 151 12.32 -0.85 4.03
C ALA A 151 11.77 -2.08 4.77
N GLN A 152 10.55 -1.98 5.31
CA GLN A 152 9.89 -3.11 5.96
C GLN A 152 9.56 -4.22 4.95
N LEU A 153 9.08 -3.86 3.76
CA LEU A 153 8.79 -4.80 2.68
C LEU A 153 10.06 -5.56 2.29
N ILE A 154 11.18 -4.87 2.05
CA ILE A 154 12.47 -5.50 1.73
C ILE A 154 12.95 -6.38 2.87
N LYS A 155 12.82 -5.94 4.13
CA LYS A 155 13.22 -6.72 5.31
C LYS A 155 12.45 -8.03 5.43
N THR A 156 11.13 -7.99 5.30
CA THR A 156 10.28 -9.21 5.32
C THR A 156 10.54 -10.11 4.13
N ASN A 157 11.00 -9.54 3.01
CA ASN A 157 11.29 -10.24 1.78
C ASN A 157 12.78 -10.38 1.49
N ARG A 158 13.67 -10.33 2.48
CA ARG A 158 15.09 -10.63 2.25
C ARG A 158 15.29 -12.14 2.47
N PRO A 159 16.14 -12.82 1.66
CA PRO A 159 16.51 -14.19 1.97
C PRO A 159 17.08 -14.26 3.39
N SER A 160 16.86 -15.37 4.09
CA SER A 160 17.55 -15.64 5.34
C SER A 160 19.05 -15.40 5.16
N LEU A 161 19.66 -14.75 6.13
CA LEU A 161 21.09 -14.52 6.12
C LEU A 161 21.80 -15.87 5.91
N SER A 162 22.69 -15.93 4.92
CA SER A 162 23.48 -17.14 4.67
C SER A 162 24.24 -17.54 5.93
N ASN A 163 24.60 -18.83 6.06
CA ASN A 163 25.41 -19.32 7.19
C ASN A 163 26.73 -18.55 7.36
N SER A 164 27.25 -17.93 6.29
CA SER A 164 28.45 -17.08 6.29
C SER A 164 28.24 -15.68 6.85
N CYS A 165 27.00 -15.29 7.17
CA CYS A 165 26.70 -13.99 7.73
C CYS A 165 26.81 -14.05 9.27
N ILE A 166 27.41 -13.01 9.83
CA ILE A 166 27.52 -12.80 11.26
C ILE A 166 26.38 -11.90 11.69
N ARG A 167 25.64 -12.32 12.72
CA ARG A 167 24.48 -11.56 13.22
C ARG A 167 24.91 -10.35 14.03
N ASP A 168 25.87 -10.53 14.93
CA ASP A 168 26.32 -9.55 15.90
C ASP A 168 27.75 -9.87 16.37
N SER A 169 28.32 -9.02 17.22
CA SER A 169 29.68 -9.19 17.73
C SER A 169 29.85 -10.43 18.60
N PHE A 170 28.80 -10.90 19.28
CA PHE A 170 28.87 -12.10 20.11
C PHE A 170 28.88 -13.36 19.24
N ASP A 171 28.02 -13.42 18.23
CA ASP A 171 28.01 -14.48 17.21
C ASP A 171 29.36 -14.58 16.49
N PHE A 172 29.99 -13.43 16.21
CA PHE A 172 31.35 -13.41 15.66
C PHE A 172 32.36 -14.10 16.58
N VAL A 173 32.40 -13.71 17.86
CA VAL A 173 33.34 -14.27 18.84
C VAL A 173 33.11 -15.76 19.00
N THR A 174 31.86 -16.20 19.12
CA THR A 174 31.53 -17.63 19.21
C THR A 174 32.00 -18.40 17.98
N LYS A 175 31.72 -17.88 16.77
CA LYS A 175 32.13 -18.54 15.52
C LYS A 175 33.64 -18.63 15.39
N ILE A 176 34.37 -17.54 15.68
CA ILE A 176 35.83 -17.52 15.50
C ILE A 176 36.55 -18.39 16.53
N CYS A 177 36.06 -18.45 17.78
CA CYS A 177 36.62 -19.33 18.81
C CYS A 177 36.40 -20.82 18.51
N ASN A 178 35.35 -21.15 17.75
CA ASN A 178 35.03 -22.53 17.37
C ASN A 178 35.74 -23.02 16.10
N ILE A 179 36.60 -22.19 15.47
CA ILE A 179 37.36 -22.60 14.29
C ILE A 179 38.53 -23.49 14.73
N ASN A 180 38.42 -24.79 14.47
CA ASN A 180 39.50 -25.76 14.69
C ASN A 180 40.63 -25.56 13.67
N ASN A 181 41.87 -25.90 14.06
CA ASN A 181 43.07 -25.86 13.21
C ASN A 181 43.47 -24.44 12.71
N SER A 182 43.36 -23.43 13.57
CA SER A 182 43.78 -22.05 13.26
C SER A 182 45.27 -21.89 12.93
N LYS A 183 46.14 -22.85 13.30
CA LYS A 183 47.59 -22.78 13.09
C LYS A 183 48.02 -22.67 11.62
N ASN A 184 47.19 -23.11 10.67
CA ASN A 184 47.46 -23.03 9.22
C ASN A 184 46.49 -22.09 8.48
N GLN A 185 45.84 -21.16 9.19
CA GLN A 185 44.88 -20.24 8.61
C GLN A 185 45.37 -18.80 8.69
N VAL A 186 45.01 -18.01 7.68
CA VAL A 186 45.29 -16.58 7.63
C VAL A 186 43.96 -15.83 7.71
N MET A 187 43.86 -14.90 8.66
CA MET A 187 42.72 -14.00 8.75
C MET A 187 42.97 -12.78 7.88
N ILE A 188 42.03 -12.51 6.97
CA ILE A 188 42.08 -11.35 6.08
C ILE A 188 40.89 -10.45 6.42
N SER A 189 41.17 -9.17 6.67
CA SER A 189 40.15 -8.14 6.91
C SER A 189 40.06 -7.23 5.70
N PHE A 190 38.85 -7.07 5.16
CA PHE A 190 38.54 -6.12 4.10
C PHE A 190 37.64 -5.02 4.66
N ASP A 191 38.10 -3.77 4.56
CA ASP A 191 37.26 -2.61 4.85
C ASP A 191 36.72 -2.01 3.55
N VAL A 192 35.43 -1.71 3.53
CA VAL A 192 34.77 -1.11 2.36
C VAL A 192 34.56 0.36 2.65
N ASP A 193 35.28 1.19 1.91
CA ASP A 193 35.20 2.63 2.08
C ASP A 193 33.92 3.22 1.47
N SER A 194 33.36 4.23 2.13
CA SER A 194 32.23 5.04 1.59
C SER A 194 30.99 4.23 1.13
N ARG A 195 30.56 3.26 1.96
CA ARG A 195 29.45 2.33 1.65
C ARG A 195 28.15 3.01 1.19
N TYR A 196 27.81 4.19 1.68
CA TYR A 196 26.53 4.83 1.33
C TYR A 196 26.55 5.54 -0.02
N THR A 197 27.69 6.12 -0.41
CA THR A 197 27.82 6.90 -1.65
C THR A 197 28.27 6.06 -2.85
N ASN A 198 28.77 4.84 -2.61
CA ASN A 198 29.28 3.95 -3.64
C ASN A 198 28.33 2.81 -4.04
N VAL A 199 27.13 2.72 -3.44
CA VAL A 199 26.14 1.72 -3.85
C VAL A 199 25.52 2.13 -5.19
N PRO A 200 25.60 1.28 -6.24
CA PRO A 200 24.93 1.53 -7.51
C PRO A 200 23.41 1.38 -7.32
N VAL A 201 22.71 2.50 -7.11
CA VAL A 201 21.29 2.51 -6.72
C VAL A 201 20.41 1.75 -7.72
N GLN A 202 20.63 1.93 -9.02
CA GLN A 202 19.84 1.26 -10.07
C GLN A 202 20.01 -0.26 -10.02
N GLU A 203 21.25 -0.74 -9.89
CA GLU A 203 21.55 -2.16 -9.75
C GLU A 203 20.92 -2.74 -8.48
N ALA A 204 21.02 -2.02 -7.36
CA ALA A 204 20.39 -2.42 -6.09
C ALA A 204 18.86 -2.53 -6.20
N ILE A 205 18.21 -1.65 -6.96
CA ILE A 205 16.77 -1.75 -7.26
C ILE A 205 16.48 -3.04 -8.04
N HIS A 206 17.24 -3.33 -9.10
CA HIS A 206 17.05 -4.55 -9.90
C HIS A 206 17.24 -5.83 -9.08
N ILE A 207 18.30 -5.89 -8.27
CA ILE A 207 18.57 -7.00 -7.36
C ILE A 207 17.41 -7.18 -6.37
N THR A 208 16.91 -6.08 -5.80
CA THR A 208 15.78 -6.11 -4.85
C THR A 208 14.52 -6.67 -5.50
N LEU A 209 14.20 -6.24 -6.73
CA LEU A 209 13.04 -6.76 -7.47
C LEU A 209 13.21 -8.25 -7.77
N ASP A 210 14.40 -8.69 -8.15
CA ASP A 210 14.69 -10.10 -8.38
C ASP A 210 14.53 -10.94 -7.12
N MET A 211 15.05 -10.45 -5.98
CA MET A 211 14.88 -11.12 -4.68
C MET A 211 13.41 -11.29 -4.28
N ILE A 212 12.55 -10.36 -4.68
CA ILE A 212 11.13 -10.36 -4.33
C ILE A 212 10.31 -11.25 -5.27
N PHE A 213 10.52 -11.11 -6.59
CA PHE A 213 9.65 -11.72 -7.60
C PHE A 213 10.14 -13.04 -8.17
N LYS A 214 11.44 -13.37 -8.09
CA LYS A 214 11.97 -14.66 -8.58
C LYS A 214 11.85 -15.82 -7.57
N ARG A 215 11.11 -15.61 -6.47
CA ARG A 215 10.90 -16.66 -5.45
C ARG A 215 9.88 -17.70 -5.91
N PRO A 216 10.06 -18.98 -5.54
CA PRO A 216 9.09 -20.04 -5.83
C PRO A 216 7.73 -19.80 -5.17
N SER A 217 7.68 -19.03 -4.09
CA SER A 217 6.45 -18.50 -3.50
C SER A 217 6.58 -16.96 -3.43
N PRO A 218 5.92 -16.22 -4.34
CA PRO A 218 5.93 -14.76 -4.27
C PRO A 218 5.18 -14.35 -3.00
N ALA A 219 5.79 -13.46 -2.21
CA ALA A 219 5.12 -12.88 -1.07
C ALA A 219 3.84 -12.16 -1.53
N PRO A 220 2.79 -12.12 -0.69
CA PRO A 220 1.55 -11.42 -1.02
C PRO A 220 1.81 -9.91 -0.99
N ILE A 221 2.38 -9.40 -2.08
CA ILE A 221 2.69 -8.00 -2.27
C ILE A 221 1.61 -7.42 -3.16
N SER A 222 1.07 -6.27 -2.76
CA SER A 222 0.00 -5.57 -3.49
C SER A 222 0.50 -4.84 -4.75
N PHE A 223 1.73 -5.11 -5.18
CA PHE A 223 2.41 -4.41 -6.27
C PHE A 223 2.92 -5.41 -7.28
N ASP A 224 2.68 -5.11 -8.56
CA ASP A 224 3.44 -5.74 -9.62
C ASP A 224 4.91 -5.25 -9.59
N ARG A 225 5.74 -5.90 -10.39
CA ARG A 225 7.18 -5.60 -10.47
C ARG A 225 7.46 -4.17 -10.95
N LEU A 226 6.65 -3.65 -11.86
CA LEU A 226 6.83 -2.32 -12.44
C LEU A 226 6.45 -1.23 -11.43
N GLN A 227 5.32 -1.38 -10.76
CA GLN A 227 4.85 -0.51 -9.69
C GLN A 227 5.87 -0.46 -8.54
N LEU A 228 6.39 -1.62 -8.10
CA LEU A 228 7.40 -1.64 -7.05
C LEU A 228 8.70 -0.96 -7.49
N LYS A 229 9.11 -1.14 -8.75
CA LYS A 229 10.26 -0.42 -9.31
C LYS A 229 10.06 1.09 -9.23
N GLN A 230 8.91 1.59 -9.68
CA GLN A 230 8.58 3.02 -9.64
C GLN A 230 8.59 3.57 -8.21
N LEU A 231 8.05 2.83 -7.24
CA LEU A 231 8.06 3.24 -5.84
C LEU A 231 9.48 3.31 -5.27
N LEU A 232 10.35 2.35 -5.62
CA LEU A 232 11.76 2.36 -5.23
C LEU A 232 12.51 3.53 -5.87
N GLU A 233 12.30 3.80 -7.16
CA GLU A 233 12.89 4.94 -7.86
C GLU A 233 12.44 6.28 -7.24
N ILE A 234 11.15 6.44 -6.91
CA ILE A 234 10.64 7.63 -6.21
C ILE A 234 11.30 7.79 -4.84
N SER A 235 11.49 6.70 -4.09
CA SER A 235 12.06 6.75 -2.75
C SER A 235 13.57 7.00 -2.75
N LEU A 236 14.32 6.48 -3.73
CA LEU A 236 15.78 6.41 -3.69
C LEU A 236 16.47 7.37 -4.67
N CYS A 237 15.87 7.65 -5.82
CA CYS A 237 16.49 8.48 -6.87
C CYS A 237 16.05 9.94 -6.82
N ASN A 238 14.83 10.20 -6.34
CA ASN A 238 14.26 11.56 -6.26
C ASN A 238 14.49 12.17 -4.87
N ILE A 239 15.72 12.11 -4.35
CA ILE A 239 16.10 12.78 -3.10
C ILE A 239 16.82 14.10 -3.47
N PRO A 240 16.49 15.24 -2.84
CA PRO A 240 17.09 16.54 -3.17
C PRO A 240 18.58 16.68 -2.82
N PHE A 241 19.18 15.63 -2.23
CA PHE A 241 20.58 15.60 -1.86
C PHE A 241 21.38 14.78 -2.88
N ARG A 242 22.38 15.41 -3.48
CA ARG A 242 23.37 14.75 -4.34
C ARG A 242 24.75 14.94 -3.76
N PHE A 243 25.47 13.83 -3.61
CA PHE A 243 26.90 13.86 -3.37
C PHE A 243 27.57 13.96 -4.73
N PHE A 244 28.26 15.07 -5.00
CA PHE A 244 29.13 15.17 -6.16
C PHE A 244 30.33 14.27 -5.93
N LYS A 245 30.60 13.38 -6.89
CA LYS A 245 31.80 12.55 -6.93
C LYS A 245 32.91 13.30 -7.65
#